data_AF-A0A938C2P2-F1
#
_entry.id   AF-A0A938C2P2-F1
#
_cell.length_a   1.000
_cell.length_b   1.000
_cell.length_c   1.000
_cell.angle_alpha   90.00
_cell.angle_beta   90.00
_cell.angle_gamma   90.00
#
_symmetry.space_group_name_H-M   'P 1'
#
loop_
_entity.id
_entity.type
_entity.pdbx_description
1 polymer ?
#
loop_
_entity_poly.entity_id
_entity_poly.type
_entity_poly.pdbx_seq_one_letter_code
_entity_poly.pdbx_strand_id
1 'polypeptide(L)' 'MELSKEDVRNLAKVVELNIPDADLNTVALRLSSLLLLMDRIEKEIGDELDRVDPIPPVYPREEF' A
#
# COMPACT_ATOMS: atom_id res chain seq x y z
N MET A 1 -11.28 -2.83 -2.97
CA MET A 1 -11.52 -3.61 -1.73
C MET A 1 -12.14 -2.67 -0.70
N GLU A 2 -13.19 -3.09 -0.01
CA GLU A 2 -13.79 -2.32 1.08
C GLU A 2 -13.35 -2.89 2.42
N LEU A 3 -12.88 -2.01 3.30
CA LEU A 3 -12.43 -2.34 4.65
C LEU A 3 -13.48 -1.94 5.69
N SER A 4 -13.66 -2.78 6.69
CA SER A 4 -14.45 -2.48 7.87
C SER A 4 -13.63 -1.71 8.92
N LYS A 5 -14.30 -1.17 9.94
CA LYS A 5 -13.62 -0.56 11.11
C LYS A 5 -12.76 -1.57 11.86
N GLU A 6 -13.16 -2.84 11.86
CA GLU A 6 -12.41 -3.91 12.53
C GLU A 6 -11.12 -4.23 11.79
N ASP A 7 -11.16 -4.26 10.46
CA ASP A 7 -9.96 -4.42 9.63
C ASP A 7 -8.97 -3.29 9.90
N VAL A 8 -9.43 -2.04 9.92
CA VAL A 8 -8.59 -0.88 10.26
C VAL A 8 -8.00 -1.00 11.66
N ARG A 9 -8.79 -1.42 12.65
CA ARG A 9 -8.31 -1.61 14.02
C ARG A 9 -7.24 -2.69 14.09
N ASN A 10 -7.40 -3.78 13.34
CA ASN A 10 -6.43 -4.87 13.30
C ASN A 10 -5.14 -4.45 12.58
N LEU A 11 -5.24 -3.74 11.46
CA LEU A 11 -4.09 -3.18 10.74
C LEU A 11 -3.33 -2.17 11.60
N ALA A 12 -4.04 -1.28 12.29
CA ALA A 12 -3.43 -0.28 13.16
C ALA A 12 -2.59 -0.91 14.29
N LYS A 13 -3.03 -2.06 14.84
CA LYS A 13 -2.25 -2.80 15.85
C LYS A 13 -0.93 -3.32 15.29
N VAL A 14 -0.89 -3.78 14.04
CA VAL A 14 0.33 -4.32 13.42
C VAL A 14 1.43 -3.26 13.29
N VAL A 15 1.03 -2.01 13.05
CA VAL A 15 1.95 -0.87 12.92
C VAL A 15 2.02 -0.01 14.19
N GLU A 16 1.50 -0.52 15.31
CA GLU A 16 1.49 0.14 16.61
C GLU A 16 0.87 1.55 16.60
N LEU A 17 -0.11 1.78 15.73
CA LEU A 17 -0.81 3.05 15.60
C LEU A 17 -2.09 3.06 16.46
N ASN A 18 -2.26 4.07 17.30
CA ASN A 18 -3.49 4.29 18.03
C ASN A 18 -4.44 5.19 17.21
N ILE A 19 -5.56 4.64 16.75
CA ILE A 19 -6.60 5.38 16.02
C ILE A 19 -7.82 5.53 16.94
N PRO A 20 -8.28 6.76 17.23
CA PRO A 20 -9.50 6.98 17.99
C PRO A 20 -10.71 6.32 17.32
N ASP A 21 -11.62 5.74 18.12
CA ASP A 21 -12.80 5.03 17.59
C ASP A 21 -13.69 5.93 16.71
N ALA A 22 -13.73 7.23 17.00
CA ALA A 22 -14.45 8.23 16.20
C ALA A 22 -13.89 8.35 14.77
N ASP A 23 -12.59 8.10 14.58
CA ASP A 23 -11.89 8.26 13.31
C ASP A 23 -11.84 6.98 12.47
N LEU A 24 -12.10 5.82 13.08
CA LEU A 24 -12.02 4.51 12.41
C LEU A 24 -12.85 4.44 11.13
N ASN A 25 -14.02 5.08 11.10
CA ASN A 25 -14.87 5.08 9.91
C ASN A 25 -14.22 5.85 8.75
N THR A 26 -13.67 7.01 9.07
CA THR A 26 -13.01 7.88 8.10
C THR A 26 -11.76 7.21 7.55
N VAL A 27 -10.98 6.56 8.43
CA VAL A 27 -9.79 5.81 8.01
C VAL A 27 -10.18 4.64 7.12
N ALA A 28 -11.22 3.87 7.47
CA ALA A 28 -11.69 2.75 6.66
C ALA A 28 -12.09 3.19 5.25
N LEU A 29 -12.85 4.28 5.14
CA LEU A 29 -13.27 4.82 3.84
C LEU A 29 -12.07 5.26 2.99
N ARG A 30 -11.13 6.02 3.59
CA ARG A 30 -9.95 6.55 2.88
C ARG A 30 -9.02 5.43 2.43
N LEU A 31 -8.73 4.47 3.30
CA LEU A 31 -7.86 3.34 2.96
C LEU A 31 -8.50 2.43 1.91
N SER A 32 -9.80 2.17 2.00
CA SER A 32 -10.54 1.43 0.96
C SER A 32 -10.43 2.11 -0.40
N SER A 33 -10.60 3.44 -0.43
CA SER A 33 -10.49 4.24 -1.66
C SER A 33 -9.09 4.20 -2.24
N LEU A 34 -8.06 4.28 -1.39
CA LEU A 34 -6.67 4.16 -1.81
C LEU A 34 -6.35 2.79 -2.41
N LEU A 35 -6.76 1.72 -1.74
CA LEU A 35 -6.51 0.35 -2.22
C LEU A 35 -7.29 0.05 -3.51
N LEU A 36 -8.48 0.61 -3.67
CA LEU A 36 -9.21 0.54 -4.94
C LEU A 36 -8.46 1.27 -6.07
N LEU A 37 -7.87 2.44 -5.79
CA LEU A 37 -7.08 3.17 -6.77
C LEU A 37 -5.82 2.38 -7.16
N MET A 38 -5.13 1.79 -6.18
CA MET A 38 -3.96 0.93 -6.45
C MET A 38 -4.32 -0.27 -7.32
N ASP A 39 -5.45 -0.94 -7.05
CA ASP A 39 -5.95 -2.05 -7.89
C ASP A 39 -6.27 -1.59 -9.33
N ARG A 40 -6.72 -0.35 -9.51
CA ARG A 40 -6.92 0.21 -10.86
C ARG A 40 -5.60 0.48 -11.57
N ILE A 41 -4.62 1.08 -10.88
CA ILE A 41 -3.29 1.33 -11.43
C ILE A 41 -2.63 0.02 -11.86
N GLU A 42 -2.67 -1.00 -11.01
CA GLU A 42 -2.14 -2.33 -11.32
C GLU A 42 -2.75 -2.92 -12.59
N LYS A 43 -4.08 -2.80 -12.75
CA LYS A 43 -4.78 -3.27 -13.96
C LYS A 43 -4.46 -2.46 -15.22
N GLU A 44 -4.12 -1.19 -15.07
CA GLU A 44 -3.87 -0.28 -16.19
C GLU A 44 -2.42 -0.32 -16.68
N ILE A 45 -1.45 -0.48 -15.77
CA ILE A 45 -0.01 -0.37 -16.09
C ILE A 45 0.87 -1.45 -15.46
N GLY A 46 0.31 -2.48 -14.82
CA GLY A 46 1.08 -3.52 -14.13
C GLY A 46 2.06 -4.25 -15.06
N ASP A 47 1.59 -4.64 -16.25
CA ASP A 47 2.42 -5.31 -17.26
C ASP A 47 3.60 -4.43 -17.73
N GLU A 48 3.41 -3.11 -17.77
CA GLU A 48 4.48 -2.15 -18.09
C GLU A 48 5.46 -1.97 -16.93
N LEU A 49 4.98 -1.98 -15.69
CA LEU A 49 5.81 -1.89 -14.49
C LEU A 49 6.71 -3.12 -14.35
N ASP A 50 6.20 -4.31 -14.68
CA ASP A 50 6.95 -5.57 -14.66
C ASP A 50 8.11 -5.61 -15.67
N ARG A 51 8.08 -4.76 -16.70
CA ARG A 51 9.16 -4.65 -17.70
C ARG A 51 10.32 -3.78 -17.25
N VAL A 52 10.19 -3.05 -16.14
CA VAL A 52 11.24 -2.19 -15.59
C VAL A 52 11.94 -2.94 -14.46
N ASP A 53 13.26 -3.15 -14.60
CA ASP A 53 14.08 -3.83 -13.59
C ASP A 53 13.98 -3.04 -12.26
N PRO A 54 13.53 -3.65 -11.15
CA PRO A 54 12.99 -2.91 -10.00
C PRO A 54 14.02 -2.05 -9.24
N ILE A 55 15.32 -2.32 -9.42
CA ILE A 55 16.39 -1.60 -8.71
C ILE A 55 17.64 -1.57 -9.62
N PRO A 56 18.17 -0.39 -10.01
CA PRO A 56 19.51 -0.32 -10.63
C PRO A 56 20.51 -0.98 -9.67
N PRO A 57 21.43 -1.84 -10.13
CA PRO A 57 22.36 -2.53 -9.23
C PRO A 57 23.09 -1.51 -8.34
N VAL A 58 22.84 -1.58 -7.04
CA VAL A 58 23.32 -0.61 -6.05
C VAL A 58 24.78 -0.89 -5.68
N TYR A 59 25.67 -1.06 -6.66
CA TYR A 59 27.11 -1.11 -6.42
C TYR A 59 27.89 -0.61 -7.64
N PRO A 60 28.86 0.31 -7.48
CA PRO A 60 29.90 0.46 -8.48
C PRO A 60 30.67 -0.86 -8.53
N ARG A 61 30.77 -1.47 -9.71
CA ARG A 61 31.65 -2.62 -9.92
C ARG A 61 33.08 -2.11 -9.69
N GLU A 62 33.70 -2.44 -8.55
CA GLU A 62 35.15 -2.26 -8.42
C GLU A 62 35.83 -3.17 -9.44
N GLU A 63 36.60 -2.57 -10.34
CA GLU A 63 37.50 -3.27 -11.26
C GLU A 63 38.67 -3.82 -10.43
N PHE A 64 38.67 -5.13 -10.19
CA PHE A 64 39.86 -5.85 -9.69
C PHE A 64 40.75 -6.25 -10.86
#